data_AF-A0A928KXR2-F1
#
_entry.id   AF-A0A928KXR2-F1
#
_cell.length_a   1.000
_cell.length_b   1.000
_cell.length_c   1.000
_cell.angle_alpha   90.00
_cell.angle_beta   90.00
_cell.angle_gamma   90.00
#
_symmetry.space_group_name_H-M   'P 1'
#
loop_
_entity.id
_entity.type
_entity.pdbx_description
1 polymer ?
#
loop_
_entity_poly.entity_id
_entity_poly.type
_entity_poly.pdbx_seq_one_letter_code
_entity_poly.pdbx_strand_id
1 'polypeptide(L)'
;MKKEGNIMKKNKLMKVSAVLATALMAASATGMTTSAASMKNAEALRGGRTARSATRTTRRSKGGSSKTSIEEVESEVSIALQGKKAKVGEIVEIPLIMNTGNQCTCYDLLVEYDARFEFVGVSGAKASCDFEDSGRKYVSLVGYDAAPYQDGEAVATIKLRVPEGAENDDYFVNFSQITSFSTDYDDFENYETKNAVVTVTGGVEKAMTDGLRLKSTVGVAGDSAVVDLVPHSSNKCTAFDMLVEYDSRLTLEDKDVSGANAFCIFEEGGKSYVSLVGYSNEAFRDGDPLVHLNFHIPADATANDTYEVKINTVTDFSSGNAAFESYDTEDAVISIFESSRPNERYQEHKVYKKYSQSGKVIGSMVSMRGDANVDGKADVRDAAKVARYCAGTKDIDEVGQFFADVDDNGKMDVRDAAKIARYVAAGRTSWDKVNGK
;
A
#
# COMPACT_ATOMS: atom_id res chain seq x y z
N MET A 1 23.79 -57.49 -11.44
CA MET A 1 24.78 -56.39 -11.33
C MET A 1 24.01 -55.08 -11.19
N LYS A 2 23.92 -54.56 -9.95
CA LYS A 2 24.33 -53.20 -9.49
C LYS A 2 23.63 -52.04 -10.22
N LYS A 3 22.68 -51.36 -9.55
CA LYS A 3 22.80 -50.01 -8.89
C LYS A 3 22.88 -48.89 -9.94
N GLU A 4 22.13 -47.78 -9.90
CA GLU A 4 21.91 -46.87 -8.78
C GLU A 4 20.80 -45.86 -9.15
N GLY A 5 20.01 -45.43 -8.16
CA GLY A 5 19.11 -44.29 -8.30
C GLY A 5 19.90 -42.97 -8.30
N ASN A 6 19.43 -42.00 -9.07
CA ASN A 6 20.01 -40.67 -9.08
C ASN A 6 19.06 -39.67 -8.41
N ILE A 7 19.33 -39.44 -7.13
CA ILE A 7 18.82 -38.34 -6.32
C ILE A 7 19.62 -37.10 -6.76
N MET A 8 19.02 -36.15 -7.47
CA MET A 8 19.66 -34.85 -7.67
C MET A 8 19.64 -34.08 -6.36
N LYS A 9 20.83 -33.93 -5.80
CA LYS A 9 21.16 -33.18 -4.59
C LYS A 9 20.78 -31.71 -4.78
N LYS A 10 20.04 -31.16 -3.81
CA LYS A 10 19.88 -29.72 -3.59
C LYS A 10 21.26 -29.06 -3.58
N ASN A 11 21.50 -28.17 -4.55
CA ASN A 11 22.67 -27.32 -4.55
C ASN A 11 22.54 -26.31 -3.41
N LYS A 12 23.35 -26.53 -2.39
CA LYS A 12 23.60 -25.65 -1.26
C LYS A 12 24.41 -24.47 -1.78
N LEU A 13 23.75 -23.43 -2.30
CA LEU A 13 24.45 -22.19 -2.65
C LEU A 13 24.85 -21.49 -1.35
N MET A 14 26.14 -21.16 -1.26
CA MET A 14 26.82 -20.69 -0.06
C MET A 14 26.26 -19.34 0.40
N LYS A 15 25.93 -19.25 1.70
CA LYS A 15 25.89 -17.97 2.43
C LYS A 15 27.30 -17.38 2.37
N VAL A 16 27.52 -16.41 1.49
CA VAL A 16 28.68 -15.50 1.57
C VAL A 16 28.19 -14.27 2.33
N SER A 17 28.21 -14.36 3.65
CA SER A 17 28.10 -13.19 4.54
C SER A 17 29.51 -12.72 4.87
N ALA A 18 29.88 -11.53 4.42
CA ALA A 18 30.89 -10.68 5.06
C ALA A 18 31.00 -9.36 4.30
N VAL A 19 30.68 -8.24 4.96
CA VAL A 19 31.46 -6.98 5.11
C VAL A 19 30.57 -6.07 5.99
N LEU A 20 31.00 -5.30 7.00
CA LEU A 20 32.16 -5.24 7.89
C LEU A 20 31.84 -4.04 8.81
N ALA A 21 31.60 -4.23 10.10
CA ALA A 21 31.62 -3.13 11.06
C ALA A 21 32.28 -3.61 12.36
N THR A 22 33.61 -3.57 12.36
CA THR A 22 34.42 -3.71 13.58
C THR A 22 34.96 -2.34 13.94
N ALA A 23 34.53 -1.79 15.07
CA ALA A 23 35.31 -0.85 15.86
C ALA A 23 35.11 -1.13 17.35
N LEU A 24 36.25 -1.38 17.98
CA LEU A 24 36.53 -1.82 19.34
C LEU A 24 36.67 -0.60 20.27
N MET A 25 36.23 -0.69 21.53
CA MET A 25 36.90 -0.25 22.79
C MET A 25 35.86 -0.32 23.92
N ALA A 26 35.90 -1.31 24.82
CA ALA A 26 36.81 -1.50 25.96
C ALA A 26 36.21 -1.00 27.30
N ALA A 27 35.92 -2.00 28.13
CA ALA A 27 35.65 -2.03 29.56
C ALA A 27 35.91 -0.78 30.42
N SER A 28 34.96 -0.50 31.31
CA SER A 28 35.26 -0.28 32.73
C SER A 28 34.16 -0.90 33.60
N ALA A 29 34.43 -2.11 34.11
CA ALA A 29 33.75 -2.65 35.28
C ALA A 29 34.68 -2.47 36.49
N THR A 30 34.26 -1.64 37.43
CA THR A 30 34.57 -1.62 38.88
C THR A 30 33.65 -0.53 39.44
N GLY A 31 32.90 -0.64 40.53
CA GLY A 31 32.74 -1.65 41.56
C GLY A 31 32.07 -0.93 42.75
N MET A 32 31.14 -1.62 43.41
CA MET A 32 30.78 -1.46 44.82
C MET A 32 29.88 -0.31 45.33
N THR A 33 28.79 -0.78 45.95
CA THR A 33 28.28 -0.50 47.31
C THR A 33 27.21 0.58 47.56
N THR A 34 26.02 0.06 47.90
CA THR A 34 25.13 0.39 49.03
C THR A 34 24.68 1.82 49.28
N SER A 35 23.35 2.02 49.32
CA SER A 35 22.70 2.58 50.51
C SER A 35 21.22 2.22 50.58
N ALA A 36 20.83 1.73 51.76
CA ALA A 36 19.48 1.48 52.22
C ALA A 36 18.77 2.78 52.69
N ALA A 37 17.50 2.61 53.10
CA ALA A 37 16.54 3.55 53.71
C ALA A 37 15.65 4.28 52.68
N SER A 38 14.32 4.31 52.80
CA SER A 38 13.41 4.37 53.96
C SER A 38 12.03 3.82 53.56
N MET A 39 11.45 2.82 54.26
CA MET A 39 10.32 2.93 55.23
C MET A 39 9.14 3.82 54.80
N LYS A 40 7.85 3.57 55.09
CA LYS A 40 7.02 2.51 55.70
C LYS A 40 5.58 3.07 55.59
N ASN A 41 4.58 2.20 55.43
CA ASN A 41 3.22 2.27 56.02
C ASN A 41 2.29 1.37 55.20
N ALA A 42 1.34 0.59 55.71
CA ALA A 42 1.14 -0.11 56.98
C ALA A 42 -0.07 -1.02 56.67
N GLU A 43 -0.07 -2.24 57.19
CA GLU A 43 -1.11 -3.25 56.98
C GLU A 43 -2.45 -2.92 57.70
N ALA A 44 -3.47 -3.66 57.24
CA ALA A 44 -4.51 -4.33 58.01
C ALA A 44 -5.86 -3.61 58.22
N LEU A 45 -6.89 -4.17 57.58
CA LEU A 45 -8.04 -4.67 58.32
C LEU A 45 -8.60 -5.94 57.70
N ARG A 46 -8.82 -6.90 58.59
CA ARG A 46 -9.06 -8.33 58.37
C ARG A 46 -10.49 -8.63 58.85
N GLY A 47 -11.16 -9.57 58.16
CA GLY A 47 -12.28 -10.36 58.69
C GLY A 47 -13.66 -9.89 58.17
N GLY A 48 -14.55 -10.76 57.72
CA GLY A 48 -14.53 -12.21 57.60
C GLY A 48 -15.96 -12.77 57.62
N ARG A 49 -16.16 -13.90 56.92
CA ARG A 49 -17.21 -14.93 57.11
C ARG A 49 -18.66 -14.50 56.79
N THR A 50 -19.59 -15.31 56.25
CA THR A 50 -19.68 -16.74 55.89
C THR A 50 -21.06 -16.99 55.26
N ALA A 51 -21.19 -18.17 54.60
CA ALA A 51 -22.39 -19.04 54.49
C ALA A 51 -23.37 -18.73 53.34
N ARG A 52 -24.03 -19.70 52.69
CA ARG A 52 -23.90 -21.15 52.41
C ARG A 52 -25.16 -21.54 51.60
N SER A 53 -25.09 -22.66 50.87
CA SER A 53 -26.21 -23.57 50.52
C SER A 53 -27.02 -23.25 49.24
N ALA A 54 -26.85 -23.98 48.12
CA ALA A 54 -27.43 -25.29 47.71
C ALA A 54 -28.84 -25.11 47.04
N THR A 55 -29.32 -25.83 46.01
CA THR A 55 -29.10 -27.22 45.54
C THR A 55 -29.83 -27.46 44.18
N ARG A 56 -29.35 -28.43 43.37
CA ARG A 56 -30.12 -29.44 42.54
C ARG A 56 -30.91 -28.97 41.29
N THR A 57 -31.04 -29.66 40.14
CA THR A 57 -30.79 -31.08 39.72
C THR A 57 -30.80 -31.24 38.17
N THR A 58 -29.87 -32.07 37.65
CA THR A 58 -29.87 -33.02 36.49
C THR A 58 -30.88 -33.00 35.31
N ARG A 59 -30.36 -33.13 34.07
CA ARG A 59 -30.57 -34.24 33.06
C ARG A 59 -29.77 -33.93 31.76
N ARG A 60 -28.74 -34.68 31.35
CA ARG A 60 -28.63 -36.00 30.68
C ARG A 60 -28.65 -35.96 29.13
N SER A 61 -27.43 -36.09 28.58
CA SER A 61 -26.95 -36.82 27.39
C SER A 61 -27.50 -36.57 25.97
N LYS A 62 -26.58 -36.30 25.05
CA LYS A 62 -26.16 -37.11 23.87
C LYS A 62 -25.04 -36.30 23.19
N GLY A 63 -23.80 -36.78 23.05
CA GLY A 63 -23.39 -37.95 22.27
C GLY A 63 -23.03 -37.50 20.86
N GLY A 64 -21.74 -37.40 20.51
CA GLY A 64 -21.32 -37.05 19.15
C GLY A 64 -19.84 -36.70 18.99
N SER A 65 -19.05 -37.72 18.63
CA SER A 65 -17.72 -37.70 17.99
C SER A 65 -16.74 -36.56 18.26
N SER A 66 -15.68 -36.91 18.99
CA SER A 66 -14.32 -36.43 18.74
C SER A 66 -13.98 -36.54 17.25
N LYS A 67 -13.94 -35.40 16.57
CA LYS A 67 -13.11 -35.16 15.40
C LYS A 67 -12.21 -33.98 15.73
N THR A 68 -11.03 -34.30 16.24
CA THR A 68 -9.88 -33.43 16.18
C THR A 68 -9.44 -33.44 14.71
N SER A 69 -9.94 -32.47 13.94
CA SER A 69 -9.29 -32.06 12.70
C SER A 69 -8.69 -30.70 13.01
N ILE A 70 -7.36 -30.69 13.01
CA ILE A 70 -6.52 -29.51 13.08
C ILE A 70 -6.95 -28.64 11.90
N GLU A 71 -7.64 -27.53 12.17
CA GLU A 71 -7.73 -26.44 11.20
C GLU A 71 -6.38 -25.75 11.23
N GLU A 72 -5.63 -25.90 10.13
CA GLU A 72 -4.50 -25.04 9.83
C GLU A 72 -5.04 -23.62 9.71
N VAL A 73 -4.76 -22.81 10.73
CA VAL A 73 -4.96 -21.36 10.69
C VAL A 73 -3.88 -20.82 9.75
N GLU A 74 -4.16 -20.72 8.46
CA GLU A 74 -3.36 -19.93 7.54
C GLU A 74 -3.37 -18.47 8.05
N SER A 75 -2.19 -17.96 8.35
CA SER A 75 -1.99 -16.85 9.27
C SER A 75 -2.06 -15.47 8.60
N GLU A 76 -2.80 -14.56 9.24
CA GLU A 76 -2.99 -13.13 8.98
C GLU A 76 -1.72 -12.28 9.23
N VAL A 77 -0.56 -12.77 8.80
CA VAL A 77 0.72 -12.12 9.06
C VAL A 77 0.98 -11.07 7.97
N SER A 78 1.26 -9.83 8.35
CA SER A 78 1.55 -8.75 7.41
C SER A 78 2.60 -7.77 7.91
N ILE A 79 3.28 -7.14 6.96
CA ILE A 79 4.19 -6.02 7.17
C ILE A 79 3.89 -4.91 6.15
N ALA A 80 3.78 -3.68 6.61
CA ALA A 80 3.20 -2.58 5.84
C ALA A 80 3.93 -1.26 6.07
N LEU A 81 4.20 -0.54 4.99
CA LEU A 81 4.57 0.87 5.00
C LEU A 81 3.30 1.70 4.88
N GLN A 82 3.19 2.81 5.63
CA GLN A 82 2.01 3.67 5.56
C GLN A 82 2.29 4.99 4.83
N GLY A 83 1.68 5.12 3.66
CA GLY A 83 1.67 6.36 2.89
C GLY A 83 0.78 7.45 3.50
N LYS A 84 0.93 8.69 3.01
CA LYS A 84 0.07 9.83 3.35
C LYS A 84 0.18 10.93 2.29
N LYS A 85 -0.77 11.87 2.30
CA LYS A 85 -0.62 13.12 1.54
C LYS A 85 0.45 14.00 2.18
N ALA A 86 1.24 14.69 1.36
CA ALA A 86 2.27 15.63 1.82
C ALA A 86 2.31 16.88 0.94
N LYS A 87 2.82 17.98 1.51
CA LYS A 87 3.13 19.21 0.75
C LYS A 87 4.62 19.29 0.43
N VAL A 88 4.93 20.09 -0.57
CA VAL A 88 6.29 20.54 -0.88
C VAL A 88 7.01 21.04 0.37
N GLY A 89 8.28 20.64 0.55
CA GLY A 89 9.12 21.00 1.68
C GLY A 89 8.81 20.25 2.99
N GLU A 90 7.67 19.55 3.06
CA GLU A 90 7.23 18.81 4.25
C GLU A 90 8.08 17.54 4.46
N ILE A 91 8.30 17.20 5.73
CA ILE A 91 8.82 15.88 6.09
C ILE A 91 7.63 14.91 6.21
N VAL A 92 7.56 13.98 5.26
CA VAL A 92 6.64 12.85 5.31
C VAL A 92 7.23 11.77 6.22
N GLU A 93 6.43 11.29 7.17
CA GLU A 93 6.75 10.16 8.02
C GLU A 93 6.00 8.94 7.48
N ILE A 94 6.73 7.86 7.19
CA ILE A 94 6.25 6.59 6.65
C ILE A 94 6.43 5.50 7.73
N PRO A 95 5.40 5.26 8.55
CA PRO A 95 5.42 4.19 9.54
C PRO A 95 5.57 2.81 8.91
N LEU A 96 6.42 1.97 9.50
CA LEU A 96 6.45 0.52 9.31
C LEU A 96 5.59 -0.12 10.39
N ILE A 97 4.52 -0.81 9.98
CA ILE A 97 3.57 -1.49 10.87
C ILE A 97 3.55 -2.97 10.52
N MET A 98 3.40 -3.81 11.53
CA MET A 98 3.25 -5.25 11.36
C MET A 98 2.00 -5.75 12.08
N ASN A 99 1.44 -6.84 11.59
CA ASN A 99 0.43 -7.63 12.30
C ASN A 99 0.91 -9.08 12.27
N THR A 100 1.31 -9.62 13.42
CA THR A 100 1.95 -10.93 13.54
C THR A 100 1.36 -11.78 14.67
N GLY A 101 0.27 -11.33 15.29
CA GLY A 101 -0.22 -11.87 16.56
C GLY A 101 0.68 -11.50 17.73
N ASN A 102 1.34 -10.34 17.68
CA ASN A 102 2.39 -9.92 18.63
C ASN A 102 3.48 -10.99 18.80
N GLN A 103 3.95 -11.58 17.70
CA GLN A 103 4.96 -12.63 17.72
C GLN A 103 6.31 -12.18 17.14
N CYS A 104 6.31 -11.18 16.26
CA CYS A 104 7.55 -10.70 15.65
C CYS A 104 8.47 -10.09 16.69
N THR A 105 9.70 -10.56 16.74
CA THR A 105 10.76 -10.01 17.60
C THR A 105 11.90 -9.44 16.78
N CYS A 106 12.01 -9.77 15.49
CA CYS A 106 13.02 -9.17 14.62
C CYS A 106 12.61 -9.03 13.15
N TYR A 107 13.24 -8.05 12.51
CA TYR A 107 13.10 -7.77 11.08
C TYR A 107 14.43 -7.24 10.50
N ASP A 108 14.69 -7.58 9.24
CA ASP A 108 15.78 -7.08 8.42
C ASP A 108 15.23 -6.86 7.00
N LEU A 109 15.10 -5.60 6.64
CA LEU A 109 14.32 -5.14 5.49
C LEU A 109 15.15 -4.18 4.65
N LEU A 110 14.94 -4.24 3.34
CA LEU A 110 15.40 -3.23 2.40
C LEU A 110 14.19 -2.52 1.82
N VAL A 111 14.10 -1.22 2.05
CA VAL A 111 13.02 -0.37 1.53
C VAL A 111 13.60 0.53 0.46
N GLU A 112 13.04 0.48 -0.74
CA GLU A 112 13.30 1.43 -1.80
C GLU A 112 12.38 2.64 -1.65
N TYR A 113 12.89 3.83 -1.93
CA TYR A 113 12.06 5.03 -1.99
C TYR A 113 12.38 5.84 -3.24
N ASP A 114 11.38 6.58 -3.70
CA ASP A 114 11.49 7.43 -4.86
C ASP A 114 12.72 8.33 -4.78
N ALA A 115 13.56 8.30 -5.81
CA ALA A 115 14.83 9.00 -5.82
C ALA A 115 14.67 10.53 -5.70
N ARG A 116 13.46 11.06 -5.99
CA ARG A 116 13.11 12.46 -5.83
C ARG A 116 13.03 12.89 -4.35
N PHE A 117 12.80 11.97 -3.42
CA PHE A 117 12.85 12.30 -1.99
C PHE A 117 14.27 12.61 -1.50
N GLU A 118 14.35 13.48 -0.51
CA GLU A 118 15.52 13.64 0.34
C GLU A 118 15.33 12.80 1.61
N PHE A 119 16.27 11.91 1.92
CA PHE A 119 16.22 11.12 3.14
C PHE A 119 16.57 11.99 4.34
N VAL A 120 15.74 11.94 5.38
CA VAL A 120 15.93 12.72 6.62
C VAL A 120 16.42 11.83 7.77
N GLY A 121 15.91 10.60 7.85
CA GLY A 121 16.32 9.67 8.90
C GLY A 121 15.29 8.59 9.17
N VAL A 122 15.59 7.76 10.17
CA VAL A 122 14.70 6.69 10.65
C VAL A 122 14.57 6.82 12.17
N SER A 123 13.38 6.55 12.70
CA SER A 123 13.16 6.33 14.13
C SER A 123 12.61 4.94 14.40
N GLY A 124 12.86 4.39 15.59
CA GLY A 124 12.33 3.09 16.04
C GLY A 124 13.18 1.88 15.68
N ALA A 125 13.78 1.86 14.49
CA ALA A 125 14.72 0.80 14.10
C ALA A 125 15.99 0.81 14.99
N LYS A 126 16.56 -0.37 15.26
CA LYS A 126 17.82 -0.50 16.03
C LYS A 126 19.03 -0.11 15.18
N ALA A 127 18.97 -0.37 13.88
CA ALA A 127 19.93 0.13 12.90
C ALA A 127 19.24 0.47 11.59
N SER A 128 19.78 1.46 10.89
CA SER A 128 19.35 1.84 9.56
C SER A 128 20.52 2.40 8.75
N CYS A 129 20.47 2.26 7.44
CA CYS A 129 21.47 2.80 6.52
C CYS A 129 20.78 3.24 5.24
N ASP A 130 20.88 4.52 4.88
CA ASP A 130 20.48 5.00 3.56
C ASP A 130 21.63 4.82 2.56
N PHE A 131 21.31 4.42 1.34
CA PHE A 131 22.28 4.29 0.26
C PHE A 131 21.61 4.38 -1.11
N GLU A 132 22.44 4.59 -2.13
CA GLU A 132 22.01 4.60 -3.53
C GLU A 132 22.76 3.52 -4.30
N ASP A 133 22.04 2.75 -5.11
CA ASP A 133 22.61 1.79 -6.05
C ASP A 133 21.96 1.99 -7.41
N SER A 134 22.80 2.22 -8.43
CA SER A 134 22.37 2.33 -9.83
C SER A 134 21.25 3.37 -10.06
N GLY A 135 21.29 4.48 -9.32
CA GLY A 135 20.31 5.57 -9.40
C GLY A 135 19.01 5.34 -8.61
N ARG A 136 18.87 4.20 -7.93
CA ARG A 136 17.74 3.88 -7.05
C ARG A 136 18.15 4.09 -5.60
N LYS A 137 17.26 4.64 -4.79
CA LYS A 137 17.54 4.96 -3.39
C LYS A 137 16.90 3.96 -2.44
N TYR A 138 17.66 3.57 -1.44
CA TYR A 138 17.29 2.54 -0.49
C TYR A 138 17.56 2.97 0.94
N VAL A 139 16.79 2.40 1.87
CA VAL A 139 17.09 2.40 3.29
C VAL A 139 16.96 0.98 3.82
N SER A 140 18.04 0.46 4.41
CA SER A 140 17.98 -0.78 5.19
C SER A 140 17.40 -0.50 6.57
N LEU A 141 16.53 -1.36 7.07
CA LEU A 141 15.93 -1.27 8.41
C LEU A 141 16.15 -2.58 9.16
N VAL A 142 16.81 -2.50 10.32
CA VAL A 142 17.03 -3.64 11.20
C VAL A 142 16.42 -3.36 12.56
N GLY A 143 15.55 -4.27 13.00
CA GLY A 143 14.95 -4.25 14.33
C GLY A 143 15.07 -5.61 14.98
N TYR A 144 15.39 -5.59 16.27
CA TYR A 144 15.29 -6.76 17.12
C TYR A 144 14.98 -6.29 18.54
N ASP A 145 14.13 -7.02 19.25
CA ASP A 145 13.85 -6.77 20.66
C ASP A 145 13.59 -8.09 21.40
N ALA A 146 13.80 -8.09 22.71
CA ALA A 146 13.58 -9.28 23.54
C ALA A 146 12.09 -9.52 23.81
N ALA A 147 11.26 -8.49 23.65
CA ALA A 147 9.81 -8.58 23.71
C ALA A 147 9.24 -8.42 22.29
N PRO A 148 8.17 -9.15 21.93
CA PRO A 148 7.54 -8.98 20.63
C PRO A 148 7.02 -7.55 20.40
N TYR A 149 7.19 -7.10 19.16
CA TYR A 149 6.57 -5.88 18.67
C TYR A 149 5.05 -5.97 18.79
N GLN A 150 4.43 -4.84 19.12
CA GLN A 150 2.98 -4.75 19.23
C GLN A 150 2.37 -4.54 17.85
N ASP A 151 1.39 -5.36 17.52
CA ASP A 151 0.66 -5.29 16.25
C ASP A 151 -0.06 -3.95 16.11
N GLY A 152 -0.06 -3.43 14.88
CA GLY A 152 -0.74 -2.18 14.55
C GLY A 152 -0.05 -0.91 15.05
N GLU A 153 1.07 -1.02 15.78
CA GLU A 153 1.93 0.11 16.13
C GLU A 153 3.11 0.25 15.18
N ALA A 154 3.65 1.47 15.07
CA ALA A 154 4.82 1.72 14.25
C ALA A 154 6.07 1.15 14.92
N VAL A 155 6.67 0.13 14.32
CA VAL A 155 7.93 -0.48 14.81
C VAL A 155 9.16 0.29 14.35
N ALA A 156 9.02 1.02 13.24
CA ALA A 156 9.97 1.98 12.72
C ALA A 156 9.21 3.06 11.95
N THR A 157 9.87 4.18 11.66
CA THR A 157 9.32 5.24 10.82
C THR A 157 10.42 5.83 9.97
N ILE A 158 10.26 5.74 8.65
CA ILE A 158 11.15 6.38 7.68
C ILE A 158 10.70 7.83 7.53
N LYS A 159 11.64 8.77 7.55
CA LYS A 159 11.37 10.20 7.37
C LYS A 159 12.00 10.65 6.07
N LEU A 160 11.16 11.10 5.14
CA LEU A 160 11.55 11.60 3.84
C LEU A 160 11.10 13.05 3.74
N ARG A 161 11.89 13.93 3.13
CA ARG A 161 11.48 15.30 2.83
C ARG A 161 11.06 15.36 1.37
N VAL A 162 9.85 15.89 1.16
CA VAL A 162 9.38 16.29 -0.17
C VAL A 162 10.21 17.50 -0.60
N PRO A 163 10.95 17.43 -1.73
CA PRO A 163 11.82 18.55 -2.14
C PRO A 163 11.00 19.81 -2.47
N GLU A 164 11.61 20.99 -2.33
CA GLU A 164 10.98 22.30 -2.62
C GLU A 164 10.51 22.47 -4.09
N GLY A 165 11.00 21.63 -5.01
CA GLY A 165 10.60 21.58 -6.42
C GLY A 165 9.80 20.32 -6.78
N ALA A 166 9.20 19.63 -5.81
CA ALA A 166 8.44 18.42 -6.07
C ALA A 166 7.23 18.68 -6.98
N GLU A 167 6.97 17.71 -7.85
CA GLU A 167 5.79 17.69 -8.72
C GLU A 167 4.52 17.29 -7.97
N ASN A 168 3.35 17.72 -8.47
CA ASN A 168 2.06 17.16 -8.08
C ASN A 168 1.91 15.75 -8.65
N ASP A 169 2.42 14.78 -7.91
CA ASP A 169 2.56 13.39 -8.35
C ASP A 169 2.57 12.43 -7.15
N ASP A 170 2.47 11.14 -7.45
CA ASP A 170 2.65 10.07 -6.48
C ASP A 170 4.13 9.67 -6.39
N TYR A 171 4.61 9.53 -5.15
CA TYR A 171 5.98 9.15 -4.84
C TYR A 171 5.95 7.85 -4.05
N PHE A 172 6.75 6.88 -4.49
CA PHE A 172 6.65 5.50 -4.05
C PHE A 172 7.67 5.17 -2.96
N VAL A 173 7.27 4.31 -2.02
CA VAL A 173 8.15 3.73 -1.01
C VAL A 173 7.80 2.26 -0.88
N ASN A 174 8.68 1.38 -1.34
CA ASN A 174 8.39 -0.02 -1.59
C ASN A 174 9.32 -0.95 -0.80
N PHE A 175 8.82 -2.09 -0.35
CA PHE A 175 9.70 -3.17 0.10
C PHE A 175 10.46 -3.72 -1.11
N SER A 176 11.78 -3.52 -1.12
CA SER A 176 12.66 -4.11 -2.14
C SER A 176 13.03 -5.53 -1.76
N GLN A 177 13.37 -5.75 -0.49
CA GLN A 177 13.73 -7.08 0.04
C GLN A 177 13.30 -7.20 1.50
N ILE A 178 12.97 -8.43 1.90
CA ILE A 178 12.71 -8.80 3.29
C ILE A 178 13.59 -10.01 3.57
N THR A 179 14.72 -9.75 4.23
CA THR A 179 15.74 -10.77 4.51
C THR A 179 15.42 -11.54 5.77
N SER A 180 14.79 -10.87 6.74
CA SER A 180 14.26 -11.50 7.95
C SER A 180 12.98 -10.80 8.38
N PHE A 181 11.99 -11.60 8.75
CA PHE A 181 10.78 -11.16 9.40
C PHE A 181 10.29 -12.33 10.23
N SER A 182 10.50 -12.28 11.53
CA SER A 182 10.55 -13.51 12.32
C SER A 182 10.28 -13.31 13.81
N THR A 183 10.08 -14.44 14.45
CA THR A 183 10.06 -14.61 15.90
C THR A 183 11.48 -14.90 16.41
N ASP A 184 11.64 -15.14 17.71
CA ASP A 184 12.92 -15.54 18.30
C ASP A 184 13.44 -16.91 17.79
N TYR A 185 12.59 -17.69 17.12
CA TYR A 185 12.87 -19.08 16.76
C TYR A 185 12.71 -19.38 15.27
N ASP A 186 11.72 -18.79 14.61
CA ASP A 186 11.32 -19.11 13.24
C ASP A 186 10.92 -17.86 12.44
N ASP A 187 11.19 -17.90 11.13
CA ASP A 187 10.76 -16.89 10.15
C ASP A 187 9.27 -17.07 9.81
N PHE A 188 8.58 -15.95 9.54
CA PHE A 188 7.26 -16.01 8.93
C PHE A 188 7.44 -16.41 7.46
N GLU A 189 6.89 -17.55 7.04
CA GLU A 189 7.02 -18.03 5.65
C GLU A 189 5.88 -17.53 4.75
N ASN A 190 4.70 -17.31 5.33
CA ASN A 190 3.50 -16.84 4.63
C ASN A 190 3.04 -15.52 5.26
N TYR A 191 3.40 -14.42 4.63
CA TYR A 191 3.00 -13.09 5.08
C TYR A 191 2.81 -12.15 3.89
N GLU A 192 2.06 -11.09 4.14
CA GLU A 192 1.80 -10.05 3.16
C GLU A 192 2.69 -8.84 3.33
N THR A 193 2.97 -8.18 2.21
CA THR A 193 3.69 -6.92 2.16
C THR A 193 2.79 -5.84 1.60
N LYS A 194 2.83 -4.64 2.21
CA LYS A 194 2.09 -3.46 1.73
C LYS A 194 3.04 -2.29 1.60
N ASN A 195 3.18 -1.75 0.40
CA ASN A 195 4.03 -0.60 0.15
C ASN A 195 3.37 0.71 0.62
N ALA A 196 4.03 1.84 0.40
CA ALA A 196 3.48 3.16 0.66
C ALA A 196 3.52 4.04 -0.58
N VAL A 197 2.46 4.83 -0.75
CA VAL A 197 2.38 5.91 -1.74
C VAL A 197 2.23 7.23 -1.00
N VAL A 198 3.03 8.21 -1.41
CA VAL A 198 2.95 9.58 -0.91
C VAL A 198 2.47 10.48 -2.04
N THR A 199 1.22 10.90 -1.96
CA THR A 199 0.66 11.87 -2.92
C THR A 199 1.10 13.27 -2.54
N VAL A 200 1.93 13.88 -3.38
CA VAL A 200 2.40 15.26 -3.18
C VAL A 200 1.40 16.24 -3.78
N THR A 201 1.07 17.27 -3.00
CA THR A 201 0.13 18.34 -3.42
C THR A 201 0.73 19.72 -3.18
N GLY A 202 0.36 20.69 -4.04
CA GLY A 202 0.95 22.03 -4.01
C GLY A 202 2.37 22.08 -4.58
N GLY A 203 2.76 21.04 -5.30
CA GLY A 203 3.95 20.94 -6.14
C GLY A 203 3.96 21.91 -7.30
N VAL A 204 5.15 22.13 -7.85
CA VAL A 204 5.27 22.73 -9.18
C VAL A 204 4.74 21.74 -10.20
N GLU A 205 4.11 22.21 -11.28
CA GLU A 205 4.00 21.32 -12.44
C GLU A 205 5.40 21.08 -12.99
N LYS A 206 5.69 19.84 -13.38
CA LYS A 206 6.97 19.49 -13.99
C LYS A 206 7.31 20.48 -15.10
N ALA A 207 8.53 21.00 -15.09
CA ALA A 207 9.04 21.80 -16.18
C ALA A 207 9.30 20.89 -17.38
N MET A 208 8.24 20.58 -18.13
CA MET A 208 8.33 20.07 -19.49
C MET A 208 8.42 21.26 -20.46
N THR A 209 9.12 21.08 -21.59
CA THR A 209 8.84 21.94 -22.74
C THR A 209 7.43 21.63 -23.28
N ASP A 210 7.04 22.13 -24.46
CA ASP A 210 5.77 21.68 -25.04
C ASP A 210 5.81 20.13 -25.18
N GLY A 211 4.74 19.40 -24.90
CA GLY A 211 4.77 17.94 -24.82
C GLY A 211 3.53 17.26 -24.24
N LEU A 212 3.63 15.93 -24.15
CA LEU A 212 2.55 15.03 -23.77
C LEU A 212 3.06 14.04 -22.72
N ARG A 213 2.33 13.91 -21.61
CA ARG A 213 2.72 13.06 -20.49
C ARG A 213 1.63 12.06 -20.19
N LEU A 214 2.00 10.79 -20.09
CA LEU A 214 1.20 9.77 -19.40
C LEU A 214 1.55 9.82 -17.91
N LYS A 215 0.54 9.85 -17.04
CA LYS A 215 0.74 9.86 -15.59
C LYS A 215 0.83 8.46 -15.01
N SER A 216 1.95 8.16 -14.37
CA SER A 216 2.12 6.97 -13.53
C SER A 216 1.07 6.91 -12.43
N THR A 217 0.73 5.70 -12.01
CA THR A 217 -0.37 5.46 -11.07
C THR A 217 -0.14 4.16 -10.27
N VAL A 218 -1.00 3.92 -9.28
CA VAL A 218 -1.06 2.65 -8.56
C VAL A 218 -2.29 1.84 -8.90
N GLY A 219 -2.13 0.53 -8.81
CA GLY A 219 -3.22 -0.41 -8.94
C GLY A 219 -3.21 -1.51 -7.89
N VAL A 220 -4.34 -2.18 -7.77
CA VAL A 220 -4.51 -3.40 -6.97
C VAL A 220 -4.70 -4.56 -7.94
N ALA A 221 -4.03 -5.68 -7.67
CA ALA A 221 -4.15 -6.88 -8.51
C ALA A 221 -5.61 -7.33 -8.64
N GLY A 222 -6.04 -7.64 -9.87
CA GLY A 222 -7.42 -8.05 -10.16
C GLY A 222 -8.46 -6.92 -10.22
N ASP A 223 -8.07 -5.66 -10.02
CA ASP A 223 -8.92 -4.49 -10.21
C ASP A 223 -8.45 -3.67 -11.44
N SER A 224 -8.50 -2.34 -11.38
CA SER A 224 -8.03 -1.47 -12.46
C SER A 224 -7.27 -0.25 -11.96
N ALA A 225 -6.50 0.37 -12.86
CA ALA A 225 -5.79 1.61 -12.61
C ALA A 225 -5.94 2.56 -13.80
N VAL A 226 -6.09 3.87 -13.51
CA VAL A 226 -6.26 4.89 -14.53
C VAL A 226 -4.94 5.61 -14.79
N VAL A 227 -4.49 5.57 -16.05
CA VAL A 227 -3.39 6.37 -16.57
C VAL A 227 -3.98 7.55 -17.35
N ASP A 228 -3.58 8.75 -16.96
CA ASP A 228 -4.04 10.00 -17.58
C ASP A 228 -3.02 10.51 -18.60
N LEU A 229 -3.48 10.88 -19.80
CA LEU A 229 -2.72 11.68 -20.75
C LEU A 229 -2.93 13.16 -20.44
N VAL A 230 -1.86 13.90 -20.20
CA VAL A 230 -1.88 15.33 -19.83
C VAL A 230 -1.02 16.13 -20.80
N PRO A 231 -1.47 17.29 -21.29
CA PRO A 231 -0.66 18.15 -22.13
C PRO A 231 0.19 19.10 -21.28
N HIS A 232 1.34 19.45 -21.81
CA HIS A 232 2.15 20.57 -21.38
C HIS A 232 2.40 21.41 -22.62
N SER A 233 1.78 22.57 -22.77
CA SER A 233 1.82 23.34 -24.03
C SER A 233 1.68 24.84 -23.83
N SER A 234 1.73 25.30 -22.58
CA SER A 234 1.29 26.65 -22.18
C SER A 234 -0.15 26.95 -22.62
N ASN A 235 -1.06 25.97 -22.53
CA ASN A 235 -2.44 26.06 -23.02
C ASN A 235 -2.53 26.41 -24.51
N LYS A 236 -1.70 25.78 -25.36
CA LYS A 236 -1.71 26.01 -26.81
C LYS A 236 -2.14 24.79 -27.61
N CYS A 237 -1.97 23.58 -27.07
CA CYS A 237 -2.32 22.35 -27.76
C CYS A 237 -3.81 22.34 -28.08
N THR A 238 -4.17 22.06 -29.32
CA THR A 238 -5.57 21.92 -29.77
C THR A 238 -5.82 20.58 -30.44
N ALA A 239 -4.78 19.85 -30.84
CA ALA A 239 -4.92 18.54 -31.45
C ALA A 239 -3.72 17.63 -31.17
N PHE A 240 -3.99 16.33 -31.13
CA PHE A 240 -3.00 15.28 -31.04
C PHE A 240 -3.47 14.02 -31.79
N ASP A 241 -2.52 13.29 -32.37
CA ASP A 241 -2.68 11.97 -32.96
C ASP A 241 -1.47 11.14 -32.57
N MET A 242 -1.70 10.06 -31.82
CA MET A 242 -0.62 9.27 -31.24
C MET A 242 -0.95 7.79 -31.10
N LEU A 243 0.10 7.01 -30.88
CA LEU A 243 0.05 5.59 -30.59
C LEU A 243 0.69 5.34 -29.22
N VAL A 244 -0.07 4.73 -28.32
CA VAL A 244 0.40 4.29 -27.01
C VAL A 244 0.59 2.78 -27.04
N GLU A 245 1.77 2.31 -26.65
CA GLU A 245 2.08 0.90 -26.38
C GLU A 245 1.86 0.62 -24.89
N TYR A 246 1.31 -0.53 -24.53
CA TYR A 246 1.18 -0.93 -23.13
C TYR A 246 1.53 -2.40 -22.93
N ASP A 247 1.91 -2.74 -21.70
CA ASP A 247 2.22 -4.12 -21.32
C ASP A 247 1.05 -5.06 -21.63
N SER A 248 1.32 -6.13 -22.37
CA SER A 248 0.28 -7.06 -22.85
C SER A 248 -0.38 -7.89 -21.76
N ARG A 249 0.12 -7.84 -20.51
CA ARG A 249 -0.59 -8.40 -19.35
C ARG A 249 -1.74 -7.51 -18.88
N LEU A 250 -1.75 -6.22 -19.24
CA LEU A 250 -2.87 -5.33 -18.97
C LEU A 250 -3.98 -5.55 -20.01
N THR A 251 -5.23 -5.42 -19.58
CA THR A 251 -6.37 -5.43 -20.51
C THR A 251 -6.99 -4.03 -20.60
N LEU A 252 -7.29 -3.59 -21.81
CA LEU A 252 -7.97 -2.32 -22.10
C LEU A 252 -9.11 -2.60 -23.10
N GLU A 253 -10.30 -2.08 -22.82
CA GLU A 253 -11.48 -2.23 -23.68
C GLU A 253 -12.06 -0.86 -24.06
N ASP A 254 -12.95 -0.80 -25.05
CA ASP A 254 -13.55 0.47 -25.53
C ASP A 254 -14.26 1.28 -24.44
N LYS A 255 -14.83 0.59 -23.44
CA LYS A 255 -15.49 1.25 -22.30
C LYS A 255 -14.52 1.93 -21.34
N ASP A 256 -13.25 1.55 -21.41
CA ASP A 256 -12.18 1.95 -20.50
C ASP A 256 -11.34 3.12 -21.03
N VAL A 257 -11.62 3.58 -22.26
CA VAL A 257 -11.01 4.78 -22.84
C VAL A 257 -12.00 5.93 -22.82
N SER A 258 -11.61 7.08 -22.25
CA SER A 258 -12.45 8.29 -22.23
C SER A 258 -11.64 9.55 -22.54
N GLY A 259 -12.30 10.60 -23.04
CA GLY A 259 -11.67 11.88 -23.39
C GLY A 259 -11.21 12.03 -24.85
N ALA A 260 -10.75 10.96 -25.50
CA ALA A 260 -10.36 11.00 -26.91
C ALA A 260 -11.57 11.20 -27.86
N ASN A 261 -11.38 11.95 -28.95
CA ASN A 261 -12.39 12.12 -30.02
C ASN A 261 -12.56 10.83 -30.83
N ALA A 262 -11.47 10.09 -31.06
CA ALA A 262 -11.48 8.76 -31.65
C ALA A 262 -10.31 7.93 -31.09
N PHE A 263 -10.48 6.61 -31.05
CA PHE A 263 -9.43 5.69 -30.65
C PHE A 263 -9.63 4.32 -31.29
N CYS A 264 -8.58 3.49 -31.32
CA CYS A 264 -8.65 2.09 -31.70
C CYS A 264 -7.63 1.28 -30.90
N ILE A 265 -8.09 0.21 -30.25
CA ILE A 265 -7.27 -0.74 -29.49
C ILE A 265 -6.97 -1.94 -30.38
N PHE A 266 -5.70 -2.35 -30.44
CA PHE A 266 -5.28 -3.48 -31.27
C PHE A 266 -3.98 -4.11 -30.77
N GLU A 267 -3.69 -5.31 -31.27
CA GLU A 267 -2.44 -6.02 -31.00
C GLU A 267 -1.68 -6.23 -32.31
N GLU A 268 -0.37 -6.00 -32.28
CA GLU A 268 0.51 -6.23 -33.42
C GLU A 268 1.88 -6.70 -32.94
N GLY A 269 2.39 -7.80 -33.52
CA GLY A 269 3.71 -8.31 -33.18
C GLY A 269 3.88 -8.79 -31.73
N GLY A 270 2.79 -9.17 -31.05
CA GLY A 270 2.81 -9.57 -29.64
C GLY A 270 2.85 -8.41 -28.64
N LYS A 271 2.64 -7.18 -29.12
CA LYS A 271 2.51 -5.96 -28.32
C LYS A 271 1.08 -5.44 -28.41
N SER A 272 0.65 -4.75 -27.37
CA SER A 272 -0.70 -4.19 -27.26
C SER A 272 -0.63 -2.68 -27.39
N TYR A 273 -1.57 -2.11 -28.16
CA TYR A 273 -1.57 -0.69 -28.49
C TYR A 273 -2.97 -0.07 -28.40
N VAL A 274 -2.99 1.23 -28.15
CA VAL A 274 -4.15 2.09 -28.37
C VAL A 274 -3.73 3.32 -29.18
N SER A 275 -4.37 3.50 -30.34
CA SER A 275 -4.28 4.76 -31.09
C SER A 275 -5.27 5.77 -30.51
N LEU A 276 -4.84 7.02 -30.35
CA LEU A 276 -5.62 8.08 -29.73
C LEU A 276 -5.57 9.32 -30.62
N VAL A 277 -6.76 9.85 -30.93
CA VAL A 277 -6.92 11.10 -31.66
C VAL A 277 -7.79 12.04 -30.83
N GLY A 278 -7.30 13.26 -30.63
CA GLY A 278 -8.05 14.32 -29.99
C GLY A 278 -7.90 15.65 -30.70
N TYR A 279 -8.98 16.42 -30.74
CA TYR A 279 -8.97 17.78 -31.29
C TYR A 279 -10.09 18.62 -30.69
N SER A 280 -9.82 19.91 -30.55
CA SER A 280 -10.72 20.92 -29.99
C SER A 280 -10.54 22.25 -30.70
N ASN A 281 -11.61 23.06 -30.73
CA ASN A 281 -11.54 24.45 -31.22
C ASN A 281 -10.89 25.39 -30.19
N GLU A 282 -10.91 25.01 -28.92
CA GLU A 282 -10.22 25.70 -27.83
C GLU A 282 -9.00 24.91 -27.43
N ALA A 283 -7.92 25.62 -27.06
CA ALA A 283 -6.73 24.96 -26.56
C ALA A 283 -7.05 24.18 -25.28
N PHE A 284 -6.52 22.97 -25.21
CA PHE A 284 -6.55 22.17 -24.00
C PHE A 284 -5.79 22.89 -22.89
N ARG A 285 -6.29 22.73 -21.68
CA ARG A 285 -5.64 23.29 -20.50
C ARG A 285 -4.52 22.36 -20.07
N ASP A 286 -3.35 22.93 -19.86
CA ASP A 286 -2.23 22.23 -19.25
C ASP A 286 -2.63 21.74 -17.85
N GLY A 287 -2.12 20.56 -17.48
CA GLY A 287 -2.41 19.92 -16.21
C GLY A 287 -3.76 19.17 -16.15
N ASP A 288 -4.74 19.56 -16.98
CA ASP A 288 -6.01 18.85 -17.10
C ASP A 288 -5.85 17.58 -17.96
N PRO A 289 -6.31 16.40 -17.50
CA PRO A 289 -6.28 15.19 -18.31
C PRO A 289 -7.08 15.33 -19.62
N LEU A 290 -6.46 14.97 -20.75
CA LEU A 290 -7.09 14.87 -22.07
C LEU A 290 -7.82 13.55 -22.25
N VAL A 291 -7.15 12.46 -21.85
CA VAL A 291 -7.58 11.08 -22.06
C VAL A 291 -7.34 10.31 -20.78
N HIS A 292 -8.30 9.47 -20.41
CA HIS A 292 -8.18 8.52 -19.32
C HIS A 292 -8.15 7.10 -19.89
N LEU A 293 -7.13 6.33 -19.53
CA LEU A 293 -6.95 4.93 -19.91
C LEU A 293 -7.09 4.05 -18.67
N ASN A 294 -8.23 3.37 -18.52
CA ASN A 294 -8.52 2.51 -17.36
C ASN A 294 -8.09 1.06 -17.63
N PHE A 295 -6.86 0.71 -17.27
CA PHE A 295 -6.32 -0.64 -17.48
C PHE A 295 -6.80 -1.61 -16.41
N HIS A 296 -7.29 -2.79 -16.81
CA HIS A 296 -7.55 -3.90 -15.89
C HIS A 296 -6.25 -4.65 -15.63
N ILE A 297 -5.98 -4.89 -14.35
CA ILE A 297 -4.76 -5.49 -13.85
C ILE A 297 -5.02 -6.99 -13.64
N PRO A 298 -4.12 -7.87 -14.10
CA PRO A 298 -4.34 -9.29 -13.96
C PRO A 298 -4.38 -9.70 -12.48
N ALA A 299 -5.24 -10.66 -12.16
CA ALA A 299 -5.45 -11.12 -10.78
C ALA A 299 -4.23 -11.83 -10.18
N ASP A 300 -3.29 -12.28 -11.00
CA ASP A 300 -2.03 -12.91 -10.57
C ASP A 300 -0.87 -11.91 -10.42
N ALA A 301 -1.13 -10.61 -10.58
CA ALA A 301 -0.14 -9.59 -10.30
C ALA A 301 0.27 -9.62 -8.83
N THR A 302 1.55 -9.40 -8.59
CA THR A 302 2.16 -9.36 -7.26
C THR A 302 2.50 -7.93 -6.86
N ALA A 303 2.47 -7.64 -5.57
CA ALA A 303 2.97 -6.37 -5.05
C ALA A 303 4.40 -6.12 -5.55
N ASN A 304 4.67 -4.89 -6.00
CA ASN A 304 5.88 -4.45 -6.70
C ASN A 304 5.99 -4.80 -8.18
N ASP A 305 5.07 -5.58 -8.75
CA ASP A 305 5.01 -5.67 -10.21
C ASP A 305 4.77 -4.27 -10.79
N THR A 306 5.40 -3.99 -11.92
CA THR A 306 5.25 -2.74 -12.66
C THR A 306 4.85 -3.04 -14.09
N TYR A 307 3.86 -2.34 -14.61
CA TYR A 307 3.44 -2.42 -16.01
C TYR A 307 3.72 -1.08 -16.70
N GLU A 308 4.42 -1.14 -17.84
CA GLU A 308 4.76 0.06 -18.60
C GLU A 308 3.64 0.47 -19.56
N VAL A 309 3.43 1.77 -19.70
CA VAL A 309 2.53 2.38 -20.70
C VAL A 309 3.29 3.51 -21.37
N LYS A 310 3.60 3.38 -22.66
CA LYS A 310 4.56 4.21 -23.37
C LYS A 310 3.94 4.97 -24.53
N ILE A 311 4.32 6.22 -24.69
CA ILE A 311 4.03 6.97 -25.92
C ILE A 311 4.99 6.43 -27.00
N ASN A 312 4.49 5.53 -27.84
CA ASN A 312 5.30 4.87 -28.88
C ASN A 312 5.59 5.82 -30.05
N THR A 313 4.54 6.50 -30.54
CA THR A 313 4.65 7.44 -31.66
C THR A 313 3.68 8.60 -31.46
N VAL A 314 4.12 9.81 -31.81
CA VAL A 314 3.25 10.99 -31.95
C VAL A 314 3.28 11.42 -33.41
N THR A 315 2.15 11.28 -34.09
CA THR A 315 1.98 11.63 -35.51
C THR A 315 1.60 13.09 -35.67
N ASP A 316 0.75 13.60 -34.78
CA ASP A 316 0.44 15.03 -34.68
C ASP A 316 0.43 15.47 -33.22
N PHE A 317 0.97 16.66 -32.99
CA PHE A 317 0.84 17.43 -31.77
C PHE A 317 0.92 18.89 -32.18
N SER A 318 -0.19 19.61 -32.07
CA SER A 318 -0.33 20.91 -32.73
C SER A 318 -1.16 21.92 -31.94
N SER A 319 -0.86 23.19 -32.19
CA SER A 319 -1.73 24.34 -31.86
C SER A 319 -2.41 24.75 -33.16
N GLY A 320 -3.72 25.03 -33.21
CA GLY A 320 -4.57 24.93 -34.42
C GLY A 320 -4.12 25.57 -35.74
N ASN A 321 -3.01 26.33 -35.78
CA ASN A 321 -2.37 26.87 -36.96
C ASN A 321 -1.02 26.22 -37.35
N ALA A 322 -0.38 25.43 -36.47
CA ALA A 322 0.91 24.77 -36.70
C ALA A 322 1.19 23.63 -35.70
N ALA A 323 1.89 22.60 -36.17
CA ALA A 323 2.49 21.57 -35.32
C ALA A 323 3.59 22.16 -34.42
N PHE A 324 3.78 21.58 -33.24
CA PHE A 324 4.92 21.91 -32.39
C PHE A 324 6.21 21.37 -33.01
N GLU A 325 7.21 22.23 -33.19
CA GLU A 325 8.47 21.86 -33.87
C GLU A 325 9.38 20.98 -33.00
N SER A 326 9.26 21.11 -31.68
CA SER A 326 9.99 20.33 -30.69
C SER A 326 9.05 20.09 -29.52
N TYR A 327 9.02 18.85 -29.05
CA TYR A 327 8.25 18.48 -27.87
C TYR A 327 8.85 17.29 -27.15
N ASP A 328 8.53 17.18 -25.87
CA ASP A 328 8.90 16.05 -25.03
C ASP A 328 7.72 15.08 -24.86
N THR A 329 8.03 13.80 -24.64
CA THR A 329 7.05 12.79 -24.25
C THR A 329 7.46 12.14 -22.94
N GLU A 330 6.49 11.80 -22.10
CA GLU A 330 6.73 11.07 -20.87
C GLU A 330 5.81 9.86 -20.76
N ASP A 331 6.42 8.70 -20.53
CA ASP A 331 5.76 7.42 -20.34
C ASP A 331 5.23 7.29 -18.90
N ALA A 332 4.29 6.36 -18.70
CA ALA A 332 3.75 6.02 -17.39
C ALA A 332 4.16 4.61 -16.96
N VAL A 333 4.16 4.42 -15.64
CA VAL A 333 4.25 3.11 -15.01
C VAL A 333 3.04 2.92 -14.09
N ILE A 334 2.40 1.76 -14.19
CA ILE A 334 1.41 1.29 -13.21
C ILE A 334 2.15 0.40 -12.22
N SER A 335 2.24 0.85 -10.97
CA SER A 335 2.86 0.08 -9.88
C SER A 335 1.82 -0.68 -9.08
N ILE A 336 2.02 -1.98 -8.89
CA ILE A 336 1.09 -2.82 -8.12
C ILE A 336 1.38 -2.69 -6.65
N PHE A 337 0.39 -2.12 -5.95
CA PHE A 337 0.48 -1.79 -4.54
C PHE A 337 0.16 -3.00 -3.63
N GLU A 338 -0.81 -3.82 -4.04
CA GLU A 338 -1.29 -4.99 -3.29
C GLU A 338 -1.54 -6.16 -4.25
N SER A 339 -1.03 -7.34 -3.88
CA SER A 339 -1.32 -8.61 -4.55
C SER A 339 -2.76 -9.06 -4.29
N SER A 340 -3.34 -9.85 -5.18
CA SER A 340 -4.67 -10.41 -4.98
C SER A 340 -4.65 -11.41 -3.83
N ARG A 341 -5.69 -11.38 -2.99
CA ARG A 341 -6.01 -12.45 -2.04
C ARG A 341 -7.08 -13.37 -2.63
N PRO A 342 -6.73 -14.41 -3.41
CA PRO A 342 -7.71 -15.22 -4.13
C PRO A 342 -8.61 -16.07 -3.22
N ASN A 343 -8.17 -16.33 -1.99
CA ASN A 343 -8.95 -17.05 -0.98
C ASN A 343 -9.78 -16.12 -0.09
N GLU A 344 -9.65 -14.80 -0.25
CA GLU A 344 -10.42 -13.83 0.50
C GLU A 344 -11.48 -13.15 -0.38
N ARG A 345 -12.64 -12.90 0.21
CA ARG A 345 -13.71 -12.16 -0.47
C ARG A 345 -13.41 -10.66 -0.48
N TYR A 346 -12.82 -10.13 0.57
CA TYR A 346 -12.55 -8.70 0.72
C TYR A 346 -11.05 -8.41 0.71
N GLN A 347 -10.58 -7.68 -0.32
CA GLN A 347 -9.24 -7.10 -0.33
C GLN A 347 -9.12 -5.99 0.73
N GLU A 348 -7.88 -5.70 1.14
CA GLU A 348 -7.61 -4.69 2.17
C GLU A 348 -7.74 -3.28 1.62
N HIS A 349 -7.36 -3.06 0.37
CA HIS A 349 -7.59 -1.79 -0.33
C HIS A 349 -8.75 -1.93 -1.30
N LYS A 350 -9.47 -0.82 -1.49
CA LYS A 350 -10.47 -0.68 -2.53
C LYS A 350 -9.95 0.32 -3.56
N VAL A 351 -10.39 0.16 -4.81
CA VAL A 351 -10.18 1.15 -5.86
C VAL A 351 -11.49 1.90 -6.08
N TYR A 352 -11.56 3.15 -5.61
CA TYR A 352 -12.64 4.06 -5.97
C TYR A 352 -12.45 4.51 -7.42
N LYS A 353 -13.51 4.40 -8.23
CA LYS A 353 -13.50 4.87 -9.63
C LYS A 353 -14.38 6.09 -9.73
N LYS A 354 -13.84 7.17 -10.29
CA LYS A 354 -14.58 8.38 -10.59
C LYS A 354 -15.18 8.25 -11.98
N TYR A 355 -16.48 8.50 -12.10
CA TYR A 355 -17.19 8.40 -13.36
C TYR A 355 -17.56 9.79 -13.89
N SER A 356 -17.44 9.95 -15.20
CA SER A 356 -18.04 11.07 -15.94
C SER A 356 -19.57 10.95 -15.99
N GLN A 357 -20.26 12.02 -16.40
CA GLN A 357 -21.71 12.00 -16.58
C GLN A 357 -22.19 10.96 -17.61
N SER A 358 -21.33 10.55 -18.54
CA SER A 358 -21.61 9.51 -19.53
C SER A 358 -21.32 8.08 -19.02
N GLY A 359 -20.88 7.93 -17.76
CA GLY A 359 -20.60 6.64 -17.14
C GLY A 359 -19.23 6.05 -17.48
N LYS A 360 -18.34 6.81 -18.14
CA LYS A 360 -16.94 6.39 -18.36
C LYS A 360 -16.06 6.72 -17.15
N VAL A 361 -15.07 5.87 -16.87
CA VAL A 361 -14.07 6.11 -15.81
C VAL A 361 -13.15 7.26 -16.22
N ILE A 362 -12.94 8.21 -15.31
CA ILE A 362 -12.13 9.44 -15.50
C ILE A 362 -11.11 9.66 -14.36
N GLY A 363 -10.84 8.62 -13.60
CA GLY A 363 -9.91 8.66 -12.48
C GLY A 363 -10.15 7.51 -11.52
N SER A 364 -9.10 7.16 -10.78
CA SER A 364 -9.15 6.15 -9.73
C SER A 364 -8.44 6.64 -8.48
N MET A 365 -8.85 6.12 -7.32
CA MET A 365 -8.16 6.33 -6.06
C MET A 365 -8.10 5.01 -5.29
N VAL A 366 -6.90 4.63 -4.86
CA VAL A 366 -6.70 3.49 -3.98
C VAL A 366 -6.68 3.98 -2.54
N SER A 367 -7.48 3.36 -1.67
CA SER A 367 -7.35 3.55 -0.21
C SER A 367 -7.80 2.30 0.54
N MET A 368 -7.51 2.28 1.84
CA MET A 368 -7.85 1.17 2.73
C MET A 368 -9.37 1.02 2.82
N ARG A 369 -9.86 -0.23 2.73
CA ARG A 369 -11.23 -0.57 3.11
C ARG A 369 -11.42 -0.11 4.56
N GLY A 370 -12.50 0.61 4.82
CA GLY A 370 -12.81 1.21 6.12
C GLY A 370 -12.25 2.61 6.36
N ASP A 371 -11.45 3.18 5.44
CA ASP A 371 -10.94 4.56 5.53
C ASP A 371 -12.02 5.59 5.16
N ALA A 372 -12.99 5.77 6.05
CA ALA A 372 -14.11 6.69 5.87
C ALA A 372 -13.68 8.16 5.84
N ASN A 373 -12.48 8.46 6.34
CA ASN A 373 -11.97 9.81 6.47
C ASN A 373 -10.96 10.20 5.39
N VAL A 374 -10.51 9.23 4.60
CA VAL A 374 -9.59 9.36 3.47
C VAL A 374 -8.22 9.89 3.92
N ASP A 375 -7.77 9.45 5.10
CA ASP A 375 -6.43 9.73 5.64
C ASP A 375 -5.41 8.62 5.37
N GLY A 376 -5.82 7.57 4.64
CA GLY A 376 -5.00 6.42 4.32
C GLY A 376 -4.92 5.39 5.44
N LYS A 377 -5.81 5.47 6.45
CA LYS A 377 -5.88 4.50 7.56
C LYS A 377 -7.31 4.05 7.82
N ALA A 378 -7.48 2.80 8.22
CA ALA A 378 -8.70 2.31 8.84
C ALA A 378 -8.50 2.24 10.37
N ASP A 379 -9.01 3.23 11.10
CA ASP A 379 -8.93 3.31 12.55
C ASP A 379 -10.27 3.67 13.24
N VAL A 380 -10.24 3.83 14.56
CA VAL A 380 -11.45 4.12 15.35
C VAL A 380 -12.13 5.45 14.99
N ARG A 381 -11.39 6.38 14.39
CA ARG A 381 -11.90 7.68 13.91
C ARG A 381 -12.82 7.47 12.70
N ASP A 382 -12.53 6.49 11.85
CA ASP A 382 -13.37 6.14 10.71
C ASP A 382 -14.69 5.57 11.17
N ALA A 383 -14.65 4.58 12.09
CA ALA A 383 -15.85 4.05 12.72
C ALA A 383 -16.70 5.16 13.36
N ALA A 384 -16.05 6.08 14.07
CA ALA A 384 -16.74 7.23 14.68
C ALA A 384 -17.32 8.20 13.63
N LYS A 385 -16.64 8.41 12.49
CA LYS A 385 -17.11 9.27 11.40
C LYS A 385 -18.36 8.67 10.76
N VAL A 386 -18.34 7.39 10.43
CA VAL A 386 -19.50 6.66 9.87
C VAL A 386 -20.68 6.71 10.84
N ALA A 387 -20.48 6.44 12.13
CA ALA A 387 -21.54 6.50 13.13
C ALA A 387 -22.18 7.90 13.24
N ARG A 388 -21.36 8.96 13.18
CA ARG A 388 -21.84 10.36 13.20
C ARG A 388 -22.61 10.73 11.94
N TYR A 389 -22.20 10.21 10.78
CA TYR A 389 -22.93 10.37 9.53
C TYR A 389 -24.31 9.70 9.60
N CYS A 390 -24.38 8.45 10.05
CA CYS A 390 -25.65 7.76 10.23
C CYS A 390 -26.58 8.46 11.25
N ALA A 391 -26.01 9.21 12.21
CA ALA A 391 -26.75 10.04 13.15
C ALA A 391 -27.12 11.44 12.61
N GLY A 392 -26.71 11.80 11.38
CA GLY A 392 -26.98 13.10 10.75
C GLY A 392 -26.17 14.26 11.33
N THR A 393 -25.02 13.99 11.96
CA THR A 393 -24.21 14.99 12.67
C THR A 393 -22.91 15.35 11.96
N LYS A 394 -22.55 14.64 10.90
CA LYS A 394 -21.33 14.87 10.13
C LYS A 394 -21.50 14.38 8.70
N ASP A 395 -20.95 15.10 7.74
CA ASP A 395 -20.97 14.69 6.34
C ASP A 395 -19.74 13.82 6.00
N ILE A 396 -19.96 12.88 5.08
CA ILE A 396 -18.93 12.06 4.44
C ILE A 396 -19.15 12.21 2.94
N ASP A 397 -18.10 12.52 2.19
CA ASP A 397 -18.15 12.62 0.75
C ASP A 397 -18.27 11.25 0.08
N GLU A 398 -18.54 11.23 -1.22
CA GLU A 398 -18.76 9.99 -1.96
C GLU A 398 -17.58 9.01 -1.86
N VAL A 399 -16.36 9.54 -1.90
CA VAL A 399 -15.12 8.75 -1.77
C VAL A 399 -15.03 8.09 -0.39
N GLY A 400 -15.24 8.85 0.68
CA GLY A 400 -15.26 8.30 2.04
C GLY A 400 -16.39 7.29 2.26
N GLN A 401 -17.56 7.52 1.64
CA GLN A 401 -18.67 6.56 1.71
C GLN A 401 -18.33 5.24 1.01
N PHE A 402 -17.66 5.29 -0.14
CA PHE A 402 -17.23 4.10 -0.86
C PHE A 402 -16.23 3.27 -0.06
N PHE A 403 -15.23 3.90 0.57
CA PHE A 403 -14.27 3.19 1.40
C PHE A 403 -14.89 2.67 2.70
N ALA A 404 -15.86 3.39 3.25
CA ALA A 404 -16.57 3.01 4.46
C ALA A 404 -17.58 1.88 4.28
N ASP A 405 -18.10 1.61 3.08
CA ASP A 405 -18.90 0.42 2.79
C ASP A 405 -17.99 -0.82 2.79
N VAL A 406 -17.75 -1.38 3.98
CA VAL A 406 -16.74 -2.41 4.18
C VAL A 406 -17.25 -3.81 3.84
N ASP A 407 -18.55 -3.98 3.63
CA ASP A 407 -19.16 -5.26 3.27
C ASP A 407 -19.72 -5.33 1.85
N ASP A 408 -19.48 -4.28 1.07
CA ASP A 408 -19.84 -4.12 -0.33
C ASP A 408 -21.33 -4.39 -0.58
N ASN A 409 -22.20 -4.00 0.37
CA ASN A 409 -23.63 -4.10 0.20
C ASN A 409 -24.21 -2.94 -0.64
N GLY A 410 -23.37 -1.98 -1.03
CA GLY A 410 -23.72 -0.79 -1.81
C GLY A 410 -24.25 0.36 -0.98
N LYS A 411 -24.20 0.27 0.36
CA LYS A 411 -24.69 1.29 1.30
C LYS A 411 -23.81 1.33 2.54
N MET A 412 -23.21 2.49 2.78
CA MET A 412 -22.57 2.80 4.04
C MET A 412 -23.62 3.04 5.14
N ASP A 413 -23.62 2.20 6.17
CA ASP A 413 -24.50 2.33 7.34
C ASP A 413 -23.79 2.03 8.69
N VAL A 414 -24.56 2.01 9.79
CA VAL A 414 -24.00 1.83 11.15
C VAL A 414 -23.35 0.44 11.35
N ARG A 415 -23.70 -0.55 10.52
CA ARG A 415 -23.07 -1.88 10.56
C ARG A 415 -21.64 -1.79 10.08
N ASP A 416 -21.35 -0.94 9.09
CA ASP A 416 -19.99 -0.69 8.65
C ASP A 416 -19.15 -0.05 9.76
N ALA A 417 -19.71 0.92 10.48
CA ALA A 417 -19.04 1.49 11.65
C ALA A 417 -18.66 0.42 12.69
N ALA A 418 -19.58 -0.51 12.97
CA ALA A 418 -19.33 -1.61 13.89
C ALA A 418 -18.27 -2.60 13.37
N LYS A 419 -18.24 -2.85 12.06
CA LYS A 419 -17.25 -3.69 11.40
C LYS A 419 -15.87 -3.06 11.41
N ILE A 420 -15.74 -1.78 11.06
CA ILE A 420 -14.48 -1.03 11.18
C ILE A 420 -13.97 -1.09 12.63
N ALA A 421 -14.82 -0.83 13.62
CA ALA A 421 -14.43 -0.91 15.03
C ALA A 421 -13.96 -2.32 15.43
N ARG A 422 -14.60 -3.38 14.93
CA ARG A 422 -14.18 -4.77 15.16
C ARG A 422 -12.87 -5.10 14.48
N TYR A 423 -12.69 -4.67 13.23
CA TYR A 423 -11.44 -4.84 12.50
C TYR A 423 -10.28 -4.23 13.28
N VAL A 424 -10.44 -2.99 13.77
CA VAL A 424 -9.44 -2.33 14.61
C VAL A 424 -9.23 -3.07 15.94
N ALA A 425 -10.31 -3.48 16.62
CA ALA A 425 -10.22 -4.19 17.91
C ALA A 425 -9.62 -5.59 17.80
N ALA A 426 -9.75 -6.24 16.64
CA ALA A 426 -9.14 -7.53 16.35
C ALA A 426 -7.64 -7.41 16.03
N GLY A 427 -7.11 -6.21 15.86
CA GLY A 427 -5.72 -6.00 15.43
C GLY A 427 -5.54 -5.96 13.92
N ARG A 428 -6.58 -5.58 13.16
CA ARG A 428 -6.53 -5.37 11.69
C ARG A 428 -6.14 -6.61 10.89
N THR A 429 -6.79 -7.72 11.22
CA THR A 429 -6.30 -9.04 10.81
C THR A 429 -6.81 -9.46 9.42
N SER A 430 -8.12 -9.37 9.17
CA SER A 430 -8.73 -9.53 7.84
C SER A 430 -10.18 -9.05 7.84
N TRP A 431 -10.63 -8.46 6.72
CA TRP A 431 -12.03 -8.06 6.52
C TRP A 431 -12.98 -9.25 6.40
N ASP A 432 -12.50 -10.40 5.92
CA ASP A 432 -13.31 -11.62 5.83
C ASP A 432 -13.73 -12.14 7.20
N LYS A 433 -12.86 -12.06 8.21
CA LYS A 433 -13.22 -12.46 9.58
C LYS A 433 -14.22 -11.52 10.22
N VAL A 434 -14.16 -10.24 9.86
CA VAL A 434 -15.04 -9.20 10.42
C VAL A 434 -16.40 -9.18 9.72
N ASN A 435 -16.44 -9.51 8.44
CA ASN A 435 -17.64 -9.57 7.60
C ASN A 435 -18.29 -10.96 7.53
N GLY A 436 -17.54 -12.01 7.85
CA GLY A 436 -18.00 -13.39 7.99
C GLY A 436 -18.88 -13.60 9.22
N LYS A 437 -19.65 -14.68 9.21
CA LYS A 437 -20.48 -15.11 10.34
C LYS A 437 -19.70 -15.96 11.33
#